data_AF-K1T8Q1-F1
#
_entry.id   AF-K1T8Q1-F1
#
_cell.length_a   1.000
_cell.length_b   1.000
_cell.length_c   1.000
_cell.angle_alpha   90.00
_cell.angle_beta   90.00
_cell.angle_gamma   90.00
#
_symmetry.space_group_name_H-M   'P 1'
#
loop_
_entity.id
_entity.type
_entity.pdbx_description
1 polymer ?
#
loop_
_entity_poly.entity_id
_entity_poly.type
_entity_poly.pdbx_seq_one_letter_code
_entity_poly.pdbx_strand_id
1 'polypeptide(L)'
;VKELAPEEYEVKLGDKAGDGTQLRPFIVWFGESVPEIETAIRYVEQADIFVIIGTSLNVYPAAGLLNYVPRAAEVYLIDPKPVDTHVMRPIHVIQKGASEGVKELKALLTVTQPPLP
;
A
#
# COMPACT_ATOMS: atom_id res chain seq x y z
N VAL A 1 6.37 -5.57 20.86
CA VAL A 1 4.96 -5.62 20.41
C VAL A 1 4.31 -6.82 21.10
N LYS A 2 3.14 -6.64 21.72
CA LYS A 2 2.35 -7.73 22.31
C LYS A 2 1.17 -8.00 21.39
N GLU A 3 0.98 -9.25 20.99
CA GLU A 3 -0.22 -9.68 20.27
C GLU A 3 -1.31 -10.04 21.28
N LEU A 4 -2.54 -9.60 21.02
CA LEU A 4 -3.70 -9.85 21.87
C LEU A 4 -4.60 -10.89 21.21
N ALA A 5 -5.29 -11.69 22.02
CA ALA A 5 -6.31 -12.60 21.50
C ALA A 5 -7.44 -11.79 20.85
N PRO A 6 -8.12 -12.29 19.80
CA PRO A 6 -9.20 -11.58 19.12
C PRO A 6 -10.33 -11.12 20.07
N GLU A 7 -10.64 -11.94 21.07
CA GLU A 7 -11.60 -11.68 22.14
C GLU A 7 -11.14 -10.63 23.18
N GLU A 8 -9.85 -10.29 23.19
CA GLU A 8 -9.22 -9.34 24.12
C GLU A 8 -8.59 -8.15 23.36
N TYR A 9 -9.23 -7.69 22.29
CA TYR A 9 -8.69 -6.64 21.40
C TYR A 9 -8.63 -5.23 22.03
N GLU A 10 -9.37 -5.00 23.13
CA GLU A 10 -9.48 -3.68 23.74
C GLU A 10 -8.28 -3.38 24.64
N VAL A 11 -7.59 -2.26 24.36
CA VAL A 11 -6.49 -1.75 25.20
C VAL A 11 -7.02 -0.61 26.07
N LYS A 12 -6.98 -0.78 27.39
CA LYS A 12 -7.48 0.18 28.38
C LYS A 12 -6.34 0.96 29.04
N LEU A 13 -6.69 2.14 29.56
CA LEU A 13 -5.76 2.91 30.37
C LEU A 13 -5.42 2.11 31.65
N GLY A 14 -4.14 1.91 31.90
CA GLY A 14 -3.63 1.03 32.96
C GLY A 14 -3.12 -0.31 32.47
N ASP A 15 -3.47 -0.73 31.24
CA ASP A 15 -2.90 -1.93 30.63
C ASP A 15 -1.46 -1.65 30.22
N LYS A 16 -0.50 -2.22 30.95
CA LYS A 16 0.92 -1.92 30.78
C LYS A 16 1.68 -3.04 30.10
N ALA A 17 2.72 -2.67 29.35
CA ALA A 17 3.72 -3.59 28.84
C ALA A 17 4.63 -4.10 29.96
N GLY A 18 5.47 -5.10 29.66
CA GLY A 18 6.40 -5.69 30.64
C GLY A 18 7.43 -4.70 31.21
N ASP A 19 7.67 -3.59 30.53
CA ASP A 19 8.52 -2.48 31.00
C ASP A 19 7.76 -1.42 31.80
N GLY A 20 6.46 -1.63 32.07
CA GLY A 20 5.60 -0.72 32.83
C GLY A 20 5.03 0.46 32.03
N THR A 21 5.35 0.57 30.73
CA THR A 21 4.78 1.60 29.83
C THR A 21 3.33 1.27 29.46
N GLN A 22 2.54 2.29 29.12
CA GLN A 22 1.15 2.12 28.68
C GLN A 22 1.09 1.42 27.31
N LEU A 23 0.27 0.37 27.19
CA LEU A 23 -0.02 -0.26 25.90
C LEU A 23 -0.82 0.70 25.03
N ARG A 24 -0.54 0.64 23.72
CA ARG A 24 -1.32 1.31 22.67
C ARG A 24 -1.46 0.39 21.46
N PRO A 25 -2.50 0.58 20.62
CA PRO A 25 -2.60 -0.14 19.36
C PRO A 25 -1.32 0.07 18.54
N PHE A 26 -0.84 -0.98 17.90
CA PHE A 26 0.33 -0.91 17.01
C PHE A 26 -0.08 -0.35 15.65
N ILE A 27 -0.44 0.93 15.65
CA ILE A 27 -0.81 1.73 14.49
C ILE A 27 0.06 2.98 14.42
N VAL A 28 0.20 3.54 13.22
CA VAL A 28 0.94 4.79 13.00
C VAL A 28 -0.04 5.95 12.99
N TRP A 29 0.15 6.92 13.88
CA TRP A 29 -0.59 8.18 13.86
C TRP A 29 0.07 9.23 12.98
N PHE A 30 -0.65 10.29 12.64
CA PHE A 30 -0.06 11.44 11.96
C PHE A 30 1.07 12.04 12.80
N GLY A 31 2.21 12.28 12.15
CA GLY A 31 3.43 12.76 12.80
C GLY A 31 4.35 11.64 13.33
N GLU A 32 3.90 10.39 13.36
CA GLU A 32 4.76 9.25 13.67
C GLU A 32 5.49 8.75 12.42
N SER A 33 6.69 8.18 12.63
CA SER A 33 7.45 7.54 11.56
C SER A 33 6.81 6.22 11.15
N VAL A 34 6.80 5.93 9.84
CA VAL A 34 6.30 4.66 9.29
C VAL A 34 7.44 3.63 9.27
N PRO A 35 7.39 2.54 10.07
CA PRO A 35 8.54 1.66 10.30
C PRO A 35 9.12 0.98 9.04
N GLU A 36 8.27 0.61 8.07
CA GLU A 36 8.67 -0.20 6.90
C GLU A 36 8.78 0.61 5.60
N ILE A 37 8.81 1.95 5.68
CA ILE A 37 8.83 2.78 4.47
C ILE A 37 10.09 2.56 3.62
N GLU A 38 11.25 2.44 4.26
CA GLU A 38 12.53 2.21 3.58
C GLU A 38 12.57 0.82 2.92
N THR A 39 12.00 -0.18 3.58
CA THR A 39 11.83 -1.51 3.03
C THR A 39 10.91 -1.50 1.81
N ALA A 40 9.77 -0.80 1.90
CA ALA A 40 8.85 -0.65 0.78
C ALA A 40 9.52 0.02 -0.43
N ILE A 41 10.31 1.07 -0.20
CA ILE A 41 11.08 1.75 -1.27
C ILE A 41 11.97 0.75 -2.02
N ARG A 42 12.76 -0.07 -1.32
CA ARG A 42 13.65 -1.05 -1.96
C ARG A 42 12.90 -2.06 -2.82
N TYR A 43 11.70 -2.47 -2.43
CA TYR A 43 10.86 -3.34 -3.26
C TYR A 43 10.30 -2.61 -4.48
N VAL A 44 9.84 -1.38 -4.30
CA VAL A 44 9.30 -0.57 -5.38
C VAL A 44 10.34 -0.29 -6.47
N GLU A 45 11.58 -0.01 -6.09
CA GLU A 45 12.70 0.23 -7.01
C GLU A 45 13.05 -0.97 -7.90
N GLN A 46 12.60 -2.18 -7.54
CA GLN A 46 12.84 -3.42 -8.28
C GLN A 46 11.60 -3.90 -9.05
N ALA A 47 10.48 -3.21 -8.97
CA ALA A 47 9.22 -3.67 -9.54
C ALA A 47 9.18 -3.45 -11.07
N ASP A 48 8.78 -4.48 -11.82
CA ASP A 48 8.41 -4.36 -13.24
C ASP A 48 6.98 -3.81 -13.41
N ILE A 49 6.12 -4.05 -12.42
CA ILE A 49 4.73 -3.60 -12.39
C ILE A 49 4.41 -3.06 -11.01
N PHE A 50 3.86 -1.85 -10.94
CA PHE A 50 3.40 -1.20 -9.72
C PHE A 50 1.90 -0.92 -9.79
N VAL A 51 1.15 -1.30 -8.76
CA VAL A 51 -0.32 -1.20 -8.75
C VAL A 51 -0.79 -0.39 -7.56
N ILE A 52 -1.56 0.66 -7.83
CA ILE A 52 -2.19 1.56 -6.86
C ILE A 52 -3.67 1.19 -6.77
N ILE A 53 -4.17 0.87 -5.58
CA ILE A 53 -5.55 0.37 -5.41
C ILE A 53 -6.23 1.09 -4.25
N GLY A 54 -7.38 1.72 -4.52
CA GLY A 54 -8.28 2.22 -3.48
C GLY A 54 -7.67 3.28 -2.55
N THR A 55 -6.81 4.14 -3.08
CA THR A 55 -6.14 5.21 -2.34
C THR A 55 -6.20 6.51 -3.10
N SER A 56 -6.42 7.61 -2.37
CA SER A 56 -6.39 8.96 -2.93
C SER A 56 -4.99 9.50 -3.16
N LEU A 57 -3.94 8.79 -2.70
CA LEU A 57 -2.54 9.25 -2.73
C LEU A 57 -2.27 10.57 -1.98
N ASN A 58 -3.05 10.89 -0.95
CA ASN A 58 -2.87 12.12 -0.18
C ASN A 58 -2.02 11.96 1.10
N VAL A 59 -1.71 10.73 1.52
CA VAL A 59 -1.04 10.46 2.80
C VAL A 59 0.43 10.11 2.57
N TYR A 60 1.32 10.96 3.08
CA TYR A 60 2.76 10.75 3.04
C TYR A 60 3.26 10.04 4.29
N PRO A 61 4.30 9.20 4.19
CA PRO A 61 5.15 8.98 3.01
C PRO A 61 4.64 7.98 1.97
N ALA A 62 3.57 7.22 2.25
CA ALA A 62 3.12 6.12 1.39
C ALA A 62 2.79 6.54 -0.06
N ALA A 63 2.12 7.69 -0.25
CA ALA A 63 1.84 8.25 -1.57
C ALA A 63 3.12 8.53 -2.39
N GLY A 64 4.22 8.86 -1.72
CA GLY A 64 5.51 9.14 -2.33
C GLY A 64 6.20 7.92 -2.90
N LEU A 65 5.74 6.69 -2.61
CA LEU A 65 6.31 5.46 -3.19
C LEU A 65 6.28 5.48 -4.72
N LEU A 66 5.28 6.13 -5.32
CA LEU A 66 5.17 6.29 -6.77
C LEU A 66 6.42 6.95 -7.41
N ASN A 67 7.12 7.80 -6.65
CA ASN A 67 8.33 8.47 -7.13
C ASN A 67 9.55 7.54 -7.20
N TYR A 68 9.52 6.40 -6.54
CA TYR A 68 10.59 5.40 -6.53
C TYR A 68 10.36 4.30 -7.58
N VAL A 69 9.20 4.29 -8.24
CA VAL A 69 8.87 3.28 -9.26
C VAL A 69 9.76 3.49 -10.49
N PRO A 70 10.47 2.45 -10.97
CA PRO A 70 11.32 2.55 -12.16
C PRO A 70 10.57 3.11 -13.37
N ARG A 71 11.29 3.85 -14.23
CA ARG A 71 10.68 4.44 -15.44
C ARG A 71 10.17 3.38 -16.42
N ALA A 72 10.84 2.23 -16.48
CA ALA A 72 10.48 1.13 -17.35
C ALA A 72 9.31 0.29 -16.82
N ALA A 73 8.96 0.45 -15.53
CA ALA A 73 7.87 -0.30 -14.93
C ALA A 73 6.51 0.19 -15.41
N GLU A 74 5.58 -0.74 -15.59
CA GLU A 74 4.18 -0.40 -15.88
C GLU A 74 3.47 0.00 -14.59
N VAL A 75 2.64 1.04 -14.64
CA VAL A 75 1.88 1.52 -13.47
C VAL A 75 0.39 1.41 -13.74
N TYR A 76 -0.31 0.74 -12.84
CA TYR A 76 -1.76 0.60 -12.87
C TYR A 76 -2.40 1.33 -11.68
N LEU A 77 -3.51 2.01 -11.93
CA LEU A 77 -4.32 2.65 -10.90
C LEU A 77 -5.75 2.11 -10.94
N ILE A 78 -6.22 1.58 -9.82
CA ILE A 78 -7.55 0.99 -9.66
C ILE A 78 -8.30 1.79 -8.60
N ASP A 79 -9.23 2.62 -9.06
CA ASP A 79 -10.13 3.37 -8.17
C ASP A 79 -11.43 3.72 -8.91
N PRO A 80 -12.62 3.62 -8.29
CA PRO A 80 -13.86 4.03 -8.93
C PRO A 80 -13.97 5.55 -9.17
N LYS A 81 -13.15 6.35 -8.48
CA LYS A 81 -13.11 7.80 -8.62
C LYS A 81 -11.81 8.23 -9.32
N PRO A 82 -11.81 9.39 -9.99
CA PRO A 82 -10.57 9.99 -10.46
C PRO A 82 -9.61 10.25 -9.30
N VAL A 83 -8.35 9.87 -9.46
CA VAL A 83 -7.26 10.12 -8.50
C VAL A 83 -6.21 10.98 -9.20
N ASP A 84 -5.85 12.10 -8.57
CA ASP A 84 -4.72 12.90 -9.02
C ASP A 84 -3.42 12.27 -8.48
N THR A 85 -2.53 11.90 -9.38
CA THR A 85 -1.28 11.22 -9.04
C THR A 85 -0.11 12.20 -8.97
N HIS A 86 -0.29 13.44 -9.43
CA HIS A 86 0.72 14.49 -9.50
C HIS A 86 2.05 14.07 -10.15
N VAL A 87 2.06 13.04 -11.00
CA VAL A 87 3.26 12.56 -11.70
C VAL A 87 3.09 12.63 -13.22
N MET A 88 4.19 12.96 -13.90
CA MET A 88 4.25 13.05 -15.36
C MET A 88 4.76 11.73 -15.95
N ARG A 89 4.06 10.62 -15.68
CA ARG A 89 4.31 9.32 -16.30
C ARG A 89 3.00 8.70 -16.82
N PRO A 90 3.05 7.83 -17.83
CA PRO A 90 1.89 7.04 -18.21
C PRO A 90 1.43 6.16 -17.04
N ILE A 91 0.11 6.14 -16.81
CA ILE A 91 -0.54 5.28 -15.82
C ILE A 91 -1.78 4.68 -16.48
N HIS A 92 -1.92 3.37 -16.41
CA HIS A 92 -3.10 2.64 -16.86
C HIS A 92 -4.19 2.72 -15.79
N VAL A 93 -5.28 3.42 -16.07
CA VAL A 93 -6.36 3.63 -15.09
C VAL A 93 -7.50 2.65 -15.35
N ILE A 94 -7.88 1.89 -14.32
CA ILE A 94 -9.05 1.01 -14.30
C ILE A 94 -10.07 1.63 -13.34
N GLN A 95 -11.07 2.31 -13.89
CA GLN A 95 -12.08 3.04 -13.10
C GLN A 95 -13.15 2.12 -12.52
N LYS A 96 -12.76 1.28 -11.54
CA LYS A 96 -13.62 0.26 -10.92
C LYS A 96 -13.30 0.12 -9.44
N GLY A 97 -14.22 -0.50 -8.70
CA GLY A 97 -13.94 -0.94 -7.34
C GLY A 97 -12.81 -1.98 -7.29
N ALA A 98 -12.05 -2.01 -6.20
CA ALA A 98 -10.84 -2.83 -6.05
C ALA A 98 -11.04 -4.30 -6.48
N SER A 99 -12.11 -4.96 -6.02
CA SER A 99 -12.39 -6.36 -6.32
C SER A 99 -12.63 -6.64 -7.81
N GLU A 100 -13.29 -5.72 -8.52
CA GLU A 100 -13.55 -5.89 -9.97
C GLU A 100 -12.32 -5.49 -10.78
N GLY A 101 -11.70 -4.36 -10.44
CA GLY A 101 -10.52 -3.87 -11.14
C GLY A 101 -9.32 -4.82 -11.04
N VAL A 102 -9.10 -5.48 -9.89
CA VAL A 102 -8.03 -6.49 -9.76
C VAL A 102 -8.30 -7.72 -10.64
N LYS A 103 -9.56 -8.13 -10.82
CA LYS A 103 -9.90 -9.23 -11.73
C LYS A 103 -9.59 -8.86 -13.18
N GLU A 104 -9.91 -7.64 -13.58
CA GLU A 104 -9.61 -7.12 -14.90
C GLU A 104 -8.10 -7.01 -15.14
N LEU A 105 -7.36 -6.44 -14.18
CA LEU A 105 -5.91 -6.37 -14.25
C LEU A 105 -5.28 -7.75 -14.39
N LYS A 106 -5.76 -8.73 -13.60
CA LYS A 106 -5.28 -10.11 -13.72
C LYS A 106 -5.47 -10.64 -15.14
N ALA A 107 -6.62 -10.43 -15.75
CA ALA A 107 -6.89 -10.87 -17.13
C ALA A 107 -5.93 -10.19 -18.13
N LEU A 108 -5.70 -8.87 -18.00
CA LEU A 108 -4.78 -8.12 -18.84
C LEU A 108 -3.36 -8.69 -18.75
N LEU A 109 -2.84 -8.94 -17.55
CA LEU A 109 -1.48 -9.43 -17.33
C LEU A 109 -1.28 -10.88 -17.79
N THR A 110 -2.33 -11.73 -17.72
CA THR A 110 -2.24 -13.11 -18.21
C THR A 110 -2.21 -13.24 -19.72
N VAL A 111 -2.68 -12.23 -20.46
CA VAL A 111 -2.65 -12.23 -21.94
C VAL A 111 -1.28 -11.77 -22.46
N THR A 112 -0.56 -10.95 -21.71
CA THR A 112 0.73 -10.36 -22.11
C THR A 112 1.96 -11.14 -21.65
N GLN A 113 1.84 -12.08 -20.71
CA GLN A 113 2.99 -12.90 -20.30
C GLN A 113 3.08 -14.21 -21.11
N PRO A 114 4.27 -14.59 -21.64
CA PRO A 114 4.50 -15.96 -22.09
C PRO A 114 4.34 -16.91 -20.89
N PRO A 115 3.95 -18.19 -21.10
CA PRO A 115 3.85 -19.14 -20.01
C PRO A 115 5.18 -19.21 -19.25
N LEU A 116 5.10 -19.17 -17.91
CA LEU A 116 6.25 -19.38 -17.04
C LEU A 116 6.87 -20.75 -17.37
N PRO A 117 8.21 -20.85 -17.41
CA PRO A 117 8.91 -22.12 -17.64
C PRO A 117 8.64 -23.14 -16.55
#